data_AF-A0A3D3LD99-F1
#
_entry.id   AF-A0A3D3LD99-F1
#
_cell.length_a   1.000
_cell.length_b   1.000
_cell.length_c   1.000
_cell.angle_alpha   90.00
_cell.angle_beta   90.00
_cell.angle_gamma   90.00
#
_symmetry.space_group_name_H-M   'P 1'
#
loop_
_entity.id
_entity.type
_entity.pdbx_description
1 polymer ?
#
loop_
_entity_poly.entity_id
_entity_poly.type
_entity_poly.pdbx_seq_one_letter_code
_entity_poly.pdbx_strand_id
1 'polypeptide(L)' 'MSGRCTTKEKGSKTSLGWLIGDKFQEFAELPSGGDNSYPGFVELSPTRCLVSWYSSHEKDVAGQTITAIYMADLAIQP' A
#
# COMPACT_ATOMS: atom_id res chain seq x y z
N MET A 1 5.98 -1.44 -7.68
CA MET A 1 6.82 -1.05 -6.52
C MET A 1 5.96 -0.32 -5.50
N SER A 2 6.37 -0.23 -4.24
CA SER A 2 5.69 0.64 -3.26
C SER A 2 6.64 1.66 -2.66
N GLY A 3 6.10 2.78 -2.18
CA GLY A 3 6.85 3.85 -1.54
C GLY A 3 6.00 4.68 -0.59
N ARG A 4 6.66 5.44 0.29
CA ARG A 4 6.02 6.52 1.04
C ARG A 4 5.88 7.74 0.13
N CYS A 5 4.66 8.10 -0.21
CA CYS A 5 4.32 9.32 -0.95
C CYS A 5 3.89 10.39 0.06
N THR A 6 4.47 11.59 0.01
CA THR A 6 4.12 12.69 0.93
C THR A 6 3.75 13.93 0.13
N THR A 7 2.52 14.40 0.31
CA THR A 7 2.04 15.64 -0.29
C THR A 7 1.60 16.62 0.80
N LYS A 8 1.59 17.92 0.48
CA LYS A 8 1.14 18.96 1.44
C LYS A 8 -0.32 18.77 1.84
N GLU A 9 -1.15 18.25 0.94
CA GLU A 9 -2.60 18.13 1.14
C GLU A 9 -2.99 16.82 1.85
N LYS A 10 -2.35 15.70 1.51
CA LYS A 10 -2.75 14.36 2.01
C LYS A 10 -1.87 13.83 3.14
N GLY A 11 -0.81 14.56 3.49
CA GLY A 11 0.21 14.07 4.40
C GLY A 11 0.97 12.88 3.80
N SER A 12 1.50 12.01 4.66
CA SER A 12 2.22 10.82 4.21
C SER A 12 1.31 9.62 4.05
N LYS A 13 1.45 8.93 2.92
CA LYS A 13 0.67 7.78 2.50
C LYS A 13 1.58 6.71 1.91
N THR A 14 1.13 5.46 1.93
CA THR A 14 1.81 4.38 1.21
C THR A 14 1.15 4.20 -0.14
N SER A 15 1.96 4.24 -1.18
CA SER A 15 1.52 4.21 -2.57
C SER A 15 2.13 3.01 -3.29
N LEU A 16 1.30 2.34 -4.09
CA LEU A 16 1.71 1.30 -5.03
C LEU A 16 1.69 1.89 -6.44
N GLY A 17 2.73 1.61 -7.21
CA GLY A 17 2.83 2.12 -8.57
C GLY A 17 3.68 1.26 -9.49
N TRP A 18 3.44 1.43 -10.79
CA TRP A 18 4.26 0.88 -11.86
C TRP A 18 5.42 1.84 -12.12
N LEU A 19 6.62 1.30 -12.27
CA LEU A 19 7.72 2.07 -12.85
C LEU A 19 7.71 1.81 -14.35
N ILE A 20 7.22 2.78 -15.13
CA ILE A 20 7.14 2.71 -16.58
C ILE A 20 8.22 3.63 -17.15
N GLY A 21 9.32 3.04 -17.61
CA GLY A 21 10.52 3.80 -17.94
C GLY A 21 11.09 4.50 -16.71
N ASP A 22 11.13 5.82 -16.74
CA ASP A 22 11.59 6.69 -15.64
C ASP A 22 10.43 7.29 -14.81
N LYS A 23 9.18 6.95 -15.13
CA LYS A 23 7.99 7.48 -14.46
C LYS A 23 7.39 6.47 -13.50
N PHE A 24 7.18 6.91 -12.26
CA PHE A 24 6.40 6.18 -11.29
C PHE A 24 4.92 6.56 -11.43
N GLN A 25 4.11 5.61 -11.88
CA GLN A 25 2.67 5.75 -12.05
C GLN A 25 1.94 5.04 -10.92
N GLU A 26 1.36 5.81 -10.00
CA GLU A 26 0.58 5.32 -8.87
C GLU A 26 -0.72 4.66 -9.36
N PHE A 27 -1.08 3.53 -8.77
CA PHE A 27 -2.34 2.83 -9.04
C PHE A 27 -3.17 2.54 -7.78
N ALA A 28 -2.58 2.57 -6.59
CA ALA A 28 -3.31 2.38 -5.33
C ALA A 28 -2.65 3.10 -4.15
N GLU A 29 -3.48 3.62 -3.23
CA GLU A 29 -3.06 4.17 -1.94
C GLU A 29 -3.50 3.20 -0.84
N LEU A 30 -2.59 2.84 0.07
CA LEU A 30 -2.86 1.93 1.18
C LEU A 30 -3.06 2.69 2.50
N PRO A 31 -3.98 2.26 3.37
CA PRO A 31 -4.19 2.86 4.67
C PRO A 31 -3.04 2.42 5.59
N SER A 32 -2.00 3.24 5.68
CA SER A 32 -0.90 2.96 6.61
C SER A 32 -0.19 4.19 7.18
N GLY A 33 -0.70 5.40 6.91
CA GLY A 33 -0.03 6.65 7.35
C GLY A 33 1.36 6.87 6.71
N GLY A 34 1.67 6.15 5.64
CA GLY A 34 3.00 6.16 5.04
C GLY A 34 4.00 5.25 5.72
N ASP A 35 3.56 4.35 6.62
CA ASP A 35 4.31 3.15 6.96
C ASP A 35 4.36 2.26 5.72
N ASN A 36 5.56 2.02 5.21
CA ASN A 36 5.78 1.16 4.05
C ASN A 36 6.94 0.20 4.31
N SER A 37 7.03 -0.28 5.55
CA SER A 37 8.06 -1.22 5.96
C SER A 37 7.70 -2.59 5.37
N TYR A 38 8.37 -2.96 4.28
CA TYR A 38 8.34 -4.27 3.63
C TYR A 38 7.02 -4.65 2.91
N PRO A 39 6.66 -3.97 1.81
CA PRO A 39 5.58 -4.44 0.93
C PRO A 39 5.90 -5.86 0.41
N GLY A 40 4.98 -6.80 0.61
CA GLY A 40 4.98 -8.07 -0.11
C GLY A 40 4.18 -7.93 -1.40
N PHE A 41 4.68 -8.48 -2.50
CA PHE A 41 3.96 -8.55 -3.76
C PHE A 41 4.10 -9.96 -4.34
N VAL A 42 2.98 -10.62 -4.61
CA VAL A 42 2.94 -11.92 -5.28
C VAL A 42 2.01 -11.82 -6.48
N GLU A 43 2.59 -11.91 -7.68
CA GLU A 43 1.81 -12.01 -8.90
C GLU A 43 1.04 -13.33 -8.94
N LEU A 44 -0.28 -13.28 -9.14
CA LEU A 44 -1.11 -14.46 -9.35
C LEU A 44 -1.42 -14.68 -10.83
N SER A 45 -1.50 -13.60 -11.62
CA SER A 45 -1.71 -13.58 -13.06
C SER A 45 -1.38 -12.17 -13.61
N PRO A 46 -1.38 -11.95 -14.94
CA PRO A 46 -1.12 -10.63 -15.52
C PRO A 46 -2.06 -9.51 -15.04
N THR A 47 -3.23 -9.86 -14.48
CA THR A 47 -4.22 -8.89 -14.01
C THR A 47 -4.55 -9.03 -12.52
N ARG A 48 -3.92 -9.94 -11.77
CA ARG A 48 -4.18 -10.14 -10.33
C ARG A 48 -2.92 -10.34 -9.51
N CYS A 49 -2.90 -9.81 -8.30
CA CYS A 49 -1.82 -10.03 -7.35
C CYS A 49 -2.30 -9.99 -5.90
N LEU A 50 -1.50 -10.56 -5.01
CA LEU A 50 -1.58 -10.33 -3.57
C LEU A 50 -0.58 -9.26 -3.16
N VAL A 51 -1.03 -8.34 -2.33
CA VAL A 51 -0.17 -7.35 -1.68
C VAL A 51 -0.30 -7.49 -0.18
N SER A 52 0.83 -7.53 0.51
CA SER A 52 0.88 -7.38 1.96
C SER A 52 1.60 -6.10 2.37
N TRP A 53 1.17 -5.50 3.46
CA TRP A 53 1.82 -4.32 4.03
C TRP A 53 1.70 -4.31 5.55
N TYR A 54 2.72 -3.77 6.19
CA TYR A 54 2.72 -3.46 7.61
C TYR A 54 2.00 -2.13 7.84
N SER A 55 1.21 -2.04 8.92
CA SER A 55 0.82 -0.75 9.48
C SER A 55 0.72 -0.78 11.01
N SER A 56 0.98 0.37 11.61
CA SER A 56 0.80 0.64 13.03
C SER A 56 -0.10 1.85 13.33
N HIS A 57 -0.99 2.20 12.39
CA HIS A 57 -1.79 3.43 12.45
C HIS A 57 -3.26 3.18 12.83
N GLU A 58 -3.72 1.94 12.75
CA GLU A 58 -5.08 1.54 13.08
C GLU A 58 -5.25 1.37 14.60
N LYS A 59 -6.52 1.41 15.02
CA LYS A 59 -6.92 1.20 16.41
C LYS A 59 -7.88 0.01 16.50
N ASP A 60 -7.79 -0.75 17.59
CA ASP A 60 -8.76 -1.78 17.91
C ASP A 60 -10.11 -1.18 18.37
N VAL A 61 -11.06 -2.06 18.72
CA VAL A 61 -12.38 -1.67 19.21
C VAL A 61 -12.36 -0.88 20.53
N ALA A 62 -11.26 -0.96 21.30
CA ALA A 62 -11.05 -0.20 22.53
C ALA A 62 -10.30 1.13 22.28
N GLY A 63 -9.93 1.42 21.03
CA GLY A 63 -9.20 2.63 20.66
C GLY A 63 -7.68 2.55 20.86
N GLN A 64 -7.15 1.38 21.18
CA GLN A 64 -5.72 1.15 21.35
C GLN A 64 -5.05 0.97 19.98
N THR A 65 -3.93 1.64 19.75
CA THR A 65 -3.14 1.47 18.52
C THR A 65 -2.68 0.02 18.41
N ILE A 66 -2.86 -0.57 17.23
CA ILE A 66 -2.43 -1.93 16.91
C ILE A 66 -1.33 -1.91 15.84
N THR A 67 -0.55 -2.99 15.82
CA THR A 67 0.39 -3.28 14.75
C THR A 67 -0.08 -4.51 14.01
N ALA A 68 -0.29 -4.38 12.70
CA ALA A 68 -0.83 -5.45 11.88
C ALA A 68 -0.06 -5.58 10.56
N ILE A 69 -0.07 -6.80 10.02
CA ILE A 69 0.27 -7.06 8.63
C ILE A 69 -1.05 -7.31 7.91
N TYR A 70 -1.39 -6.42 6.99
CA TYR A 70 -2.56 -6.52 6.14
C TYR A 70 -2.23 -7.25 4.85
N MET A 71 -3.25 -7.83 4.23
CA MET A 71 -3.17 -8.42 2.89
C MET A 71 -4.40 -8.03 2.09
N ALA A 72 -4.22 -7.75 0.81
CA ALA A 72 -5.29 -7.49 -0.14
C ALA A 72 -5.07 -8.26 -1.45
N ASP A 73 -6.18 -8.73 -2.03
CA ASP A 73 -6.26 -9.18 -3.41
C ASP A 73 -6.50 -7.95 -4.30
N LEU A 74 -5.61 -7.70 -5.25
CA LEU A 74 -5.76 -6.61 -6.23
C LEU A 74 -6.05 -7.19 -7.61
N ALA A 75 -6.90 -6.50 -8.37
CA ALA A 75 -7.22 -6.84 -9.75
C ALA A 75 -7.25 -5.59 -10.63
N ILE A 76 -6.68 -5.68 -11.83
CA ILE A 76 -6.85 -4.67 -12.88
C ILE A 76 -8.14 -4.98 -13.62
N GLN A 77 -9.06 -4.01 -13.67
CA GLN A 77 -10.29 -4.12 -14.46
C GLN A 77 -10.05 -3.69 -15.92
N PRO A 78 -10.72 -4.31 -16.90
CA PRO A 78 -10.68 -3.91 -18.30
C PRO A 78 -11.19 -2.49 -18.56
#